data_AF-C1N681-F1
#
_entry.id   AF-C1N681-F1
#
_cell.length_a   1.000
_cell.length_b   1.000
_cell.length_c   1.000
_cell.angle_alpha   90.00
_cell.angle_beta   90.00
_cell.angle_gamma   90.00
#
_symmetry.space_group_name_H-M   'P 1'
#
loop_
_entity.id
_entity.type
_entity.pdbx_description
1 polymer ?
#
loop_
_entity_poly.entity_id
_entity_poly.type
_entity_poly.pdbx_seq_one_letter_code
_entity_poly.pdbx_strand_id
1 'polypeptide(L)' 'MKKWKGVSFIAMPACVCLGAWSFMNMEHHHPAERPAYSYLNIRNKIMPWGGKCGLFEYGKCQEPDDE' A
#
# COMPACT_ATOMS: atom_id res chain seq x y z
N MET A 1 37.60 3.13 5.18
CA MET A 1 36.70 3.42 6.32
C MET A 1 36.08 4.82 6.29
N LYS A 2 36.84 5.92 6.24
CA LYS A 2 36.28 7.30 6.37
C LYS A 2 35.42 7.79 5.19
N LYS A 3 35.70 7.36 3.95
CA LYS A 3 34.96 7.80 2.74
C LYS A 3 33.48 7.41 2.78
N TRP A 4 33.18 6.14 3.07
CA TRP A 4 31.80 5.63 3.16
C TRP A 4 31.03 6.22 4.34
N LYS A 5 31.70 6.48 5.47
CA LYS A 5 31.08 7.16 6.61
C LYS A 5 30.58 8.56 6.22
N GLY A 6 31.36 9.31 5.43
CA GLY A 6 30.94 10.62 4.90
C GLY A 6 29.74 10.52 3.96
N VAL A 7 29.74 9.53 3.06
CA VAL A 7 28.60 9.28 2.16
C VAL A 7 27.34 8.96 2.95
N SER A 8 27.42 8.13 3.99
CA SER A 8 26.27 7.81 4.85
C SER A 8 25.70 9.05 5.56
N PHE A 9 26.56 9.96 6.01
CA PHE A 9 26.11 11.21 6.64
C PHE A 9 25.38 12.16 5.68
N ILE A 10 25.59 12.03 4.37
CA ILE A 10 24.85 12.79 3.36
C ILE A 10 23.59 12.02 2.92
N ALA A 11 23.69 10.70 2.77
CA ALA A 11 22.57 9.86 2.37
C ALA A 11 21.43 9.88 3.40
N MET A 12 21.77 9.88 4.70
CA MET A 12 20.80 9.91 5.79
C MET A 12 19.86 11.14 5.72
N PRO A 13 20.35 12.40 5.72
CA PRO A 13 19.47 13.56 5.60
C PRO A 13 18.74 13.59 4.25
N ALA A 14 19.36 13.12 3.16
CA ALA A 14 18.67 13.02 1.87
C ALA A 14 17.45 12.09 1.94
N CYS A 15 17.58 10.91 2.57
CA CYS A 15 16.47 9.99 2.79
C CYS A 15 15.40 10.60 3.72
N VAL A 16 15.80 11.33 4.76
CA VAL A 16 14.85 12.02 5.65
C VAL A 16 14.07 13.10 4.90
N CYS A 17 14.75 13.93 4.10
CA CYS A 17 14.11 14.95 3.28
C CYS A 17 13.14 14.34 2.25
N LEU A 18 13.56 13.26 1.58
CA LEU A 18 12.70 12.55 0.63
C LEU A 18 11.49 11.94 1.34
N GLY A 19 11.70 11.31 2.50
CA GLY A 19 10.62 10.77 3.32
C GLY A 19 9.62 11.85 3.71
N ALA A 20 10.09 12.97 4.27
CA ALA A 20 9.25 14.10 4.63
C ALA A 20 8.48 14.64 3.42
N TRP A 21 9.14 14.82 2.27
CA TRP A 21 8.49 15.26 1.05
C TRP A 21 7.40 14.30 0.59
N SER A 22 7.66 12.99 0.59
CA SER A 22 6.67 11.98 0.22
C SER A 22 5.47 11.98 1.17
N PHE A 23 5.69 12.01 2.49
CA PHE A 23 4.59 12.05 3.47
C PHE A 23 3.77 13.35 3.40
N MET A 24 4.39 14.47 3.05
CA MET A 24 3.69 15.75 2.95
C MET A 24 2.93 15.94 1.63
N ASN A 25 3.39 15.34 0.53
CA ASN A 25 2.88 15.65 -0.81
C ASN A 25 2.16 14.49 -1.51
N MET A 26 2.36 13.24 -1.09
CA MET A 26 1.66 12.10 -1.69
C MET A 26 0.30 11.93 -1.03
N GLU A 27 -0.75 12.43 -1.67
CA GLU A 27 -2.12 12.07 -1.30
C GLU A 27 -2.37 10.59 -1.58
N HIS A 28 -3.12 9.92 -0.69
CA HIS A 28 -3.58 8.55 -0.90
C HIS A 28 -4.73 8.53 -1.92
N HIS A 29 -4.38 8.64 -3.20
CA HIS A 29 -5.35 8.56 -4.28
C HIS A 29 -5.88 7.13 -4.42
N HIS A 30 -7.01 6.87 -3.77
CA HIS A 30 -7.82 5.69 -4.07
C HIS A 30 -8.68 6.01 -5.29
N PRO A 31 -8.41 5.42 -6.47
CA PRO A 31 -9.33 5.54 -7.57
C PRO A 31 -10.70 4.98 -7.15
N ALA A 32 -11.77 5.46 -7.79
CA ALA A 32 -13.09 4.88 -7.63
C ALA A 32 -13.03 3.37 -7.85
N GLU A 33 -13.91 2.63 -7.15
CA GLU A 33 -13.94 1.19 -7.28
C GLU A 33 -14.18 0.81 -8.73
N ARG A 34 -13.34 -0.11 -9.23
CA ARG A 34 -13.45 -0.56 -10.62
C ARG A 34 -14.73 -1.39 -10.75
N PRO A 35 -15.40 -1.33 -11.91
CA PRO A 35 -16.49 -2.26 -12.20
C PRO A 35 -16.06 -3.72 -11.96
N ALA A 36 -17.01 -4.56 -11.56
CA ALA A 36 -16.78 -5.99 -11.28
C ALA A 36 -16.53 -6.78 -12.58
N TYR A 37 -15.37 -6.57 -13.20
CA TYR A 37 -14.95 -7.33 -14.37
C TYR A 37 -14.70 -8.80 -14.00
N SER A 38 -15.03 -9.72 -14.92
CA SER A 38 -14.91 -11.18 -14.71
C SER A 38 -13.49 -11.67 -14.40
N TYR A 39 -12.48 -10.86 -14.74
CA TYR A 39 -11.08 -11.16 -14.49
C TYR A 39 -10.53 -10.54 -13.19
N LEU A 40 -11.29 -9.68 -12.51
CA LEU A 40 -10.93 -9.11 -11.22
C LEU A 40 -11.56 -9.92 -10.09
N ASN A 41 -10.97 -9.88 -8.90
CA ASN A 41 -11.49 -10.52 -7.69
C ASN A 41 -11.83 -12.02 -7.85
N ILE A 42 -11.15 -12.73 -8.76
CA ILE A 42 -11.35 -14.18 -8.93
C ILE A 42 -11.00 -14.90 -7.61
N ARG A 43 -11.85 -15.86 -7.24
CA ARG A 43 -11.66 -16.73 -6.08
C ARG A 43 -11.91 -18.20 -6.49
N ASN A 44 -10.84 -18.90 -6.86
CA ASN A 44 -10.90 -20.34 -7.20
C ASN A 44 -10.98 -21.24 -5.95
N LYS A 45 -10.47 -20.75 -4.82
CA LYS A 45 -10.50 -21.39 -3.51
C LYS A 45 -10.56 -20.33 -2.43
N ILE A 46 -11.18 -20.67 -1.31
CA ILE A 46 -11.23 -19.85 -0.11
C ILE A 46 -9.84 -19.69 0.48
N MET A 47 -9.51 -18.47 0.90
CA MET A 47 -8.23 -18.15 1.54
C MET A 47 -8.13 -18.79 2.93
N PRO A 48 -6.91 -19.09 3.44
CA PRO A 48 -6.72 -19.82 4.71
C PRO A 48 -7.29 -19.13 5.96
N TRP A 49 -7.36 -17.79 5.97
CA TRP A 49 -7.92 -17.00 7.07
C TRP A 49 -9.44 -16.77 6.93
N GLY A 50 -10.07 -17.30 5.88
CA GLY A 50 -11.50 -17.12 5.61
C GLY A 50 -11.85 -15.75 5.03
N GLY A 51 -13.06 -15.62 4.50
CA GLY A 51 -13.61 -14.37 3.98
C GLY A 51 -13.29 -14.07 2.50
N LYS A 52 -13.89 -12.98 2.02
CA LYS A 52 -13.69 -12.46 0.65
C LYS A 52 -12.39 -11.65 0.51
N CYS A 53 -11.87 -11.13 1.64
CA CYS A 53 -10.74 -10.22 1.73
C CYS A 53 -9.36 -10.85 1.48
N GLY A 54 -8.54 -10.20 0.66
CA GLY A 54 -7.10 -10.47 0.55
C GLY A 54 -6.32 -10.18 1.83
N LEU A 55 -5.06 -10.65 1.91
CA LEU A 55 -4.25 -10.61 3.14
C LEU A 55 -4.00 -9.20 3.70
N PHE A 56 -3.91 -8.21 2.80
CA PHE A 56 -3.64 -6.81 3.13
C PHE A 56 -4.78 -5.89 2.68
N GLU A 57 -5.98 -6.44 2.52
CA GLU A 57 -7.18 -5.63 2.27
C GLU A 57 -7.71 -5.12 3.61
N TYR A 58 -7.59 -3.81 3.84
CA TYR A 58 -8.09 -3.15 5.05
C TYR A 58 -9.31 -2.29 4.70
N GLY A 59 -10.37 -2.38 5.50
CA GLY A 59 -11.58 -1.56 5.38
C GLY A 59 -12.64 -2.14 4.43
N LYS A 60 -12.51 -1.88 3.11
CA LYS A 60 -13.63 -1.97 2.14
C LYS A 60 -14.28 -3.35 1.97
N CYS A 61 -13.53 -4.44 2.15
CA CYS A 61 -14.06 -5.80 1.98
C CYS A 61 -14.78 -6.32 3.24
N GLN A 62 -14.83 -5.51 4.30
CA GLN A 62 -15.38 -5.84 5.62
C GLN A 62 -16.70 -5.09 5.92
N GLU A 63 -17.07 -4.13 5.08
CA GLU A 63 -18.40 -3.53 5.10
C GLU A 63 -19.42 -4.58 4.63
N PRO A 64 -20.54 -4.77 5.35
CA PRO A 64 -21.60 -5.63 4.87
C PRO A 64 -22.10 -5.07 3.55
N ASP A 65 -22.32 -5.95 2.56
CA ASP A 65 -22.87 -5.59 1.25
C ASP A 65 -24.14 -4.73 1.51
N ASP A 66 -24.09 -3.41 1.22
CA ASP A 66 -25.29 -2.55 1.27
C ASP A 66 -26.33 -3.16 0.32
N GLU A 67 -27.51 -3.50 0.87
CA GLU A 67 -28.65 -4.14 0.19
C GLU A 67 -29.13 -3.39 -1.07
#